data_AF-A0A9E6JQE5-F1
#
_entry.id   AF-A0A9E6JQE5-F1
#
_cell.length_a   1.000
_cell.length_b   1.000
_cell.length_c   1.000
_cell.angle_alpha   90.00
_cell.angle_beta   90.00
_cell.angle_gamma   90.00
#
_symmetry.space_group_name_H-M   'P 1'
#
loop_
_entity.id
_entity.type
_entity.pdbx_description
1 polymer ?
#
loop_
_entity_poly.entity_id
_entity_poly.type
_entity_poly.pdbx_seq_one_letter_code
_entity_poly.pdbx_strand_id
1 'polypeptide(L)'
;MRTSAKATIGIVLFAGSLSAATPGIDIRFMDRAAAPASDFYRFANGAFDRQPIPPERSYCGVNLEIDNRNRAILKEILESCAREAAVVGTPAQRIRDFYLSGMDQAAIDKAGVEPLAPMLKAIRAARTPADLAGLMGRLSTLGVTAGLAFGVEQDPKSSRTHLPAVTQGGLGLPEREFYFRQDATTRDQRAAYVKHIDRMFELAGVRPGSAARVLALETRLAKVSRKLVDLRDPQANYHKLDREALAAA
;
A
#
# COMPACT_ATOMS: atom_id res chain seq x y z
N MET A 1 13.62 -56.83 45.00
CA MET A 1 14.97 -56.40 44.58
C MET A 1 14.85 -55.06 43.87
N ARG A 2 15.40 -53.99 44.47
CA ARG A 2 15.40 -52.63 43.92
C ARG A 2 16.50 -52.52 42.87
N THR A 3 16.16 -52.31 41.61
CA THR A 3 17.13 -51.95 40.56
C THR A 3 17.23 -50.44 40.46
N SER A 4 18.41 -49.91 40.79
CA SER A 4 18.78 -48.50 40.68
C SER A 4 19.25 -48.23 39.25
N ALA A 5 18.50 -47.44 38.49
CA ALA A 5 18.93 -46.93 37.19
C ALA A 5 19.62 -45.57 37.41
N LYS A 6 20.94 -45.53 37.21
CA LYS A 6 21.72 -44.27 37.23
C LYS A 6 21.51 -43.56 35.89
N ALA A 7 20.78 -42.45 35.89
CA ALA A 7 20.68 -41.55 34.75
C ALA A 7 21.97 -40.69 34.69
N THR A 8 22.77 -40.88 33.64
CA THR A 8 23.93 -40.03 33.35
C THR A 8 23.47 -38.90 32.44
N ILE A 9 23.43 -37.67 32.96
CA ILE A 9 23.18 -36.46 32.17
C ILE A 9 24.47 -36.12 31.44
N GLY A 10 24.51 -36.36 30.13
CA GLY A 10 25.56 -35.86 29.26
C GLY A 10 25.31 -34.38 28.96
N ILE A 11 26.16 -33.50 29.49
CA ILE A 11 26.20 -32.08 29.09
C ILE A 11 26.83 -32.03 27.69
N VAL A 12 26.02 -31.74 26.68
CA VAL A 12 26.53 -31.36 25.35
C VAL A 12 26.99 -29.91 25.44
N LEU A 13 28.30 -29.71 25.51
CA LEU A 13 28.92 -28.39 25.33
C LEU A 13 28.74 -27.97 23.87
N PHE A 14 27.76 -27.10 23.62
CA PHE A 14 27.66 -26.40 22.35
C PHE A 14 28.78 -25.36 22.32
N ALA A 15 29.91 -25.71 21.69
CA ALA A 15 30.92 -24.74 21.31
C ALA A 15 30.31 -23.82 20.24
N GLY A 16 29.64 -22.76 20.67
CA GLY A 16 29.24 -21.69 19.78
C GLY A 16 30.50 -21.05 19.21
N SER A 17 30.78 -21.30 17.94
CA SER A 17 31.75 -20.51 17.19
C SER A 17 31.36 -19.04 17.35
N LEU A 18 32.22 -18.23 17.99
CA LEU A 18 32.10 -16.78 17.90
C LEU A 18 32.25 -16.42 16.42
N SER A 19 31.11 -16.24 15.75
CA SER A 19 31.09 -15.60 14.45
C SER A 19 31.75 -14.24 14.63
N ALA A 20 32.82 -13.97 13.87
CA ALA A 20 33.44 -12.66 13.87
C ALA A 20 32.34 -11.62 13.64
N ALA A 21 32.25 -10.62 14.53
CA ALA A 21 31.24 -9.58 14.44
C ALA A 21 31.28 -9.00 13.03
N THR A 22 30.18 -9.11 12.29
CA THR A 22 30.07 -8.44 11.00
C THR A 22 30.24 -6.95 11.28
N PRO A 23 31.21 -6.27 10.64
CA PRO A 23 31.39 -4.85 10.85
C PRO A 23 30.06 -4.11 10.63
N GLY A 24 29.66 -3.24 11.57
CA GLY A 24 28.40 -2.49 11.46
C GLY A 24 28.37 -1.49 10.30
N ILE A 25 29.51 -1.26 9.64
CA ILE A 25 29.65 -0.42 8.45
C ILE A 25 30.26 -1.26 7.34
N ASP A 26 29.55 -1.36 6.23
CA ASP A 26 30.06 -1.99 5.02
C ASP A 26 30.85 -0.98 4.18
N ILE A 27 32.17 -1.02 4.34
CA ILE A 27 33.10 -0.10 3.68
C ILE A 27 33.12 -0.23 2.15
N ARG A 28 32.50 -1.27 1.58
CA ARG A 28 32.45 -1.49 0.11
C ARG A 28 31.57 -0.49 -0.59
N PHE A 29 30.61 0.11 0.12
CA PHE A 29 29.67 1.09 -0.43
C PHE A 29 30.19 2.55 -0.39
N MET A 30 31.36 2.76 0.21
CA MET A 30 31.96 4.08 0.35
C MET A 30 32.72 4.53 -0.92
N ASP A 31 32.58 5.80 -1.29
CA ASP A 31 33.45 6.46 -2.28
C ASP A 31 34.55 7.23 -1.54
N ARG A 32 35.69 6.57 -1.31
CA ARG A 32 36.84 7.18 -0.59
C ARG A 32 37.54 8.30 -1.37
N ALA A 33 37.17 8.53 -2.63
CA ALA A 33 37.66 9.70 -3.38
C ALA A 33 36.91 10.98 -3.02
N ALA A 34 35.71 10.88 -2.40
CA ALA A 34 34.97 12.03 -1.92
C ALA A 34 35.44 12.45 -0.52
N ALA A 35 35.65 13.75 -0.31
CA ALA A 35 36.03 14.28 1.00
C ALA A 35 34.81 14.25 1.96
N PRO A 36 34.88 13.56 3.11
CA PRO A 36 33.74 13.42 4.02
C PRO A 36 33.25 14.74 4.60
N ALA A 37 34.13 15.74 4.75
CA ALA A 37 33.78 17.07 5.25
C ALA A 37 33.01 17.93 4.24
N SER A 38 33.09 17.60 2.95
CA SER A 38 32.44 18.36 1.87
C SER A 38 31.14 17.70 1.41
N ASP A 39 31.15 16.39 1.28
CA ASP A 39 29.98 15.60 0.88
C ASP A 39 30.04 14.23 1.56
N PHE A 40 29.52 14.17 2.78
CA PHE A 40 29.49 12.94 3.56
C PHE A 40 28.59 11.88 2.93
N TYR A 41 27.52 12.28 2.23
CA TYR A 41 26.62 11.35 1.56
C TYR A 41 27.36 10.59 0.46
N ARG A 42 28.09 11.31 -0.42
CA ARG A 42 28.91 10.68 -1.45
C ARG A 42 30.04 9.85 -0.86
N PHE A 43 30.72 10.33 0.18
CA PHE A 43 31.77 9.53 0.85
C PHE A 43 31.22 8.21 1.39
N ALA A 44 30.06 8.23 2.04
CA ALA A 44 29.46 7.05 2.65
C ALA A 44 28.78 6.10 1.65
N ASN A 45 28.10 6.64 0.63
CA ASN A 45 27.20 5.89 -0.26
C ASN A 45 27.59 5.91 -1.74
N GLY A 46 28.63 6.65 -2.13
CA GLY A 46 28.90 6.95 -3.54
C GLY A 46 29.28 5.73 -4.39
N ALA A 47 29.65 4.59 -3.80
CA ALA A 47 29.76 3.35 -4.55
C ALA A 47 28.42 2.61 -4.66
N PHE A 48 27.54 2.73 -3.65
CA PHE A 48 26.17 2.21 -3.70
C PHE A 48 25.31 2.95 -4.73
N ASP A 49 25.41 4.27 -4.82
CA ASP A 49 24.63 5.09 -5.77
C ASP A 49 24.90 4.76 -7.25
N ARG A 50 25.96 4.01 -7.55
CA ARG A 50 26.27 3.53 -8.91
C ARG A 50 25.45 2.31 -9.32
N GLN A 51 24.75 1.68 -8.37
CA GLN A 51 23.88 0.56 -8.68
C GLN A 51 22.71 1.03 -9.54
N PRO A 52 22.43 0.37 -10.68
CA PRO A 52 21.31 0.76 -11.53
C PRO A 52 19.99 0.49 -10.79
N ILE A 53 19.00 1.36 -11.03
CA ILE A 53 17.62 1.07 -10.63
C ILE A 53 17.11 -0.09 -11.51
N PRO A 54 16.70 -1.23 -10.93
CA PRO A 54 16.14 -2.33 -11.72
C PRO A 54 14.95 -1.86 -12.55
N PRO A 55 14.77 -2.34 -13.79
CA PRO A 55 13.73 -1.83 -14.70
C PRO A 55 12.30 -2.00 -14.16
N GLU A 56 12.07 -2.96 -13.27
CA GLU A 56 10.80 -3.22 -12.58
C GLU A 56 10.60 -2.39 -11.30
N ARG A 57 11.51 -1.46 -11.00
CA ARG A 57 11.52 -0.64 -9.79
C ARG A 57 11.62 0.84 -10.13
N SER A 58 11.08 1.69 -9.25
CA SER A 58 11.20 3.15 -9.33
C SER A 58 12.35 3.71 -8.50
N TYR A 59 13.00 2.88 -7.68
CA TYR A 59 14.11 3.28 -6.81
C TYR A 59 15.07 2.11 -6.56
N CYS A 60 16.29 2.41 -6.15
CA CYS A 60 17.27 1.46 -5.61
C CYS A 60 17.83 2.03 -4.31
N GLY A 61 17.92 1.21 -3.26
CA GLY A 61 18.23 1.66 -1.91
C GLY A 61 18.31 0.51 -0.92
N VAL A 62 18.89 0.75 0.26
CA VAL A 62 19.01 -0.25 1.34
C VAL A 62 17.64 -0.85 1.71
N ASN A 63 16.57 -0.03 1.70
CA ASN A 63 15.22 -0.53 1.97
C ASN A 63 14.74 -1.54 0.92
N LEU A 64 15.16 -1.40 -0.36
CA LEU A 64 14.82 -2.38 -1.39
C LEU A 64 15.51 -3.73 -1.12
N GLU A 65 16.76 -3.71 -0.66
CA GLU A 65 17.49 -4.93 -0.28
C GLU A 65 16.81 -5.65 0.89
N ILE A 66 16.44 -4.89 1.93
CA ILE A 66 15.71 -5.40 3.09
C ILE A 66 14.35 -5.97 2.65
N ASP A 67 13.59 -5.24 1.83
CA ASP A 67 12.30 -5.67 1.31
C ASP A 67 12.43 -6.96 0.49
N ASN A 68 13.43 -7.04 -0.39
CA ASN A 68 13.66 -8.24 -1.22
C ASN A 68 14.00 -9.45 -0.35
N ARG A 69 14.87 -9.29 0.65
CA ARG A 69 15.21 -10.37 1.59
C ARG A 69 13.99 -10.82 2.39
N ASN A 70 13.23 -9.88 2.93
CA ASN A 70 12.01 -10.17 3.69
C ASN A 70 10.97 -10.88 2.80
N ARG A 71 10.77 -10.41 1.57
CA ARG A 71 9.87 -11.05 0.60
C ARG A 71 10.29 -12.46 0.25
N ALA A 72 11.59 -12.73 0.11
CA ALA A 72 12.09 -14.08 -0.15
C ALA A 72 11.79 -15.04 1.00
N ILE A 73 12.05 -14.62 2.24
CA ILE A 73 11.75 -15.40 3.45
C ILE A 73 10.23 -15.62 3.58
N LEU A 74 9.42 -14.58 3.40
CA LEU A 74 7.97 -14.69 3.45
C LEU A 74 7.43 -15.63 2.37
N LYS A 75 7.97 -15.56 1.15
CA LYS A 75 7.61 -16.48 0.06
C LYS A 75 7.93 -17.92 0.44
N GLU A 76 9.12 -18.20 1.00
CA GLU A 76 9.49 -19.53 1.46
C GLU A 76 8.51 -20.06 2.52
N ILE A 77 8.17 -19.25 3.52
CA ILE A 77 7.19 -19.60 4.57
C ILE A 77 5.83 -19.93 3.94
N LEU A 78 5.33 -19.06 3.06
CA LEU A 78 4.02 -19.23 2.41
C LEU A 78 4.00 -20.46 1.49
N GLU A 79 5.09 -20.73 0.76
CA GLU A 79 5.25 -21.93 -0.07
C GLU A 79 5.36 -23.21 0.76
N SER A 80 5.91 -23.16 1.97
CA SER A 80 5.89 -24.29 2.90
C SER A 80 4.46 -24.53 3.38
N CYS A 81 3.76 -23.50 3.87
CA CYS A 81 2.36 -23.60 4.29
C CYS A 81 1.45 -24.09 3.17
N ALA A 82 1.70 -23.68 1.92
CA ALA A 82 0.98 -24.12 0.72
C ALA A 82 1.01 -25.64 0.50
N ARG A 83 2.09 -26.32 0.92
CA ARG A 83 2.29 -27.76 0.73
C ARG A 83 1.67 -28.60 1.85
N GLU A 84 1.35 -27.98 2.98
CA GLU A 84 0.85 -28.67 4.16
C GLU A 84 -0.69 -28.76 4.16
N ALA A 85 -1.19 -29.89 4.65
CA ALA A 85 -2.62 -30.01 4.94
C ALA A 85 -2.94 -29.15 6.16
N ALA A 86 -3.82 -28.16 5.98
CA ALA A 86 -4.31 -27.32 7.07
C ALA A 86 -5.71 -27.75 7.48
N VAL A 87 -5.97 -27.78 8.79
CA VAL A 87 -7.30 -28.05 9.32
C VAL A 87 -8.24 -26.91 8.94
N VAL A 88 -9.42 -27.26 8.42
CA VAL A 88 -10.43 -26.29 7.98
C VAL A 88 -10.80 -25.32 9.11
N GLY A 89 -10.86 -24.03 8.79
CA GLY A 89 -11.23 -22.98 9.75
C GLY A 89 -10.06 -22.42 10.57
N THR A 90 -8.86 -23.00 10.48
CA THR A 90 -7.67 -22.50 11.18
C THR A 90 -7.04 -21.30 10.48
N PRO A 91 -6.26 -20.47 11.22
CA PRO A 91 -5.45 -19.43 10.60
C PRO A 91 -4.49 -19.96 9.52
N ALA A 92 -3.93 -21.16 9.73
CA ALA A 92 -3.06 -21.82 8.76
C ALA A 92 -3.78 -22.07 7.42
N GLN A 93 -5.02 -22.58 7.46
CA GLN A 93 -5.82 -22.78 6.24
C GLN A 93 -6.12 -21.45 5.54
N ARG A 94 -6.46 -20.39 6.28
CA ARG A 94 -6.73 -19.07 5.70
C ARG A 94 -5.50 -18.46 5.03
N ILE A 95 -4.34 -18.55 5.66
CA ILE A 95 -3.07 -18.06 5.08
C ILE A 95 -2.74 -18.85 3.80
N ARG A 96 -2.86 -20.17 3.86
CA ARG A 96 -2.61 -21.07 2.74
C ARG A 96 -3.50 -20.73 1.54
N ASP A 97 -4.80 -20.71 1.76
CA ASP A 97 -5.77 -20.54 0.67
C ASP A 97 -5.74 -19.09 0.12
N PHE A 98 -5.47 -18.09 0.97
CA PHE A 98 -5.23 -16.73 0.52
C PHE A 98 -4.01 -16.65 -0.40
N TYR A 99 -2.88 -17.24 0.01
CA TYR A 99 -1.68 -17.28 -0.84
C TYR A 99 -1.94 -18.00 -2.16
N LEU A 100 -2.53 -19.20 -2.12
CA LEU A 100 -2.83 -19.99 -3.33
C LEU A 100 -3.78 -19.26 -4.28
N SER A 101 -4.80 -18.56 -3.76
CA SER A 101 -5.72 -17.77 -4.59
C SER A 101 -5.04 -16.62 -5.34
N GLY A 102 -3.97 -16.04 -4.78
CA GLY A 102 -3.18 -15.02 -5.46
C GLY A 102 -2.17 -15.59 -6.46
N MET A 103 -1.76 -16.84 -6.30
CA MET A 103 -0.78 -17.51 -7.17
C MET A 103 -1.43 -18.28 -8.35
N ASP A 104 -2.74 -18.54 -8.30
CA ASP A 104 -3.48 -19.22 -9.37
C ASP A 104 -3.84 -18.26 -10.52
N GLN A 105 -2.83 -17.93 -11.32
CA GLN A 105 -3.01 -17.05 -12.47
C GLN A 105 -4.02 -17.61 -13.50
N ALA A 106 -4.06 -18.93 -13.68
CA ALA A 106 -5.00 -19.54 -14.64
C ALA A 106 -6.46 -19.36 -14.21
N ALA A 107 -6.76 -19.49 -12.92
CA ALA A 107 -8.10 -19.21 -12.40
C ALA A 107 -8.44 -17.71 -12.49
N ILE A 108 -7.49 -16.82 -12.19
CA ILE A 108 -7.67 -15.36 -12.30
C ILE A 108 -7.98 -14.97 -13.75
N ASP A 109 -7.17 -15.43 -14.71
CA ASP A 109 -7.33 -15.12 -16.13
C ASP A 109 -8.66 -15.68 -16.67
N LYS A 110 -9.05 -16.89 -16.23
CA LYS A 110 -10.34 -17.49 -16.59
C LYS A 110 -11.53 -16.71 -16.03
N ALA A 111 -11.44 -16.20 -14.80
CA ALA A 111 -12.51 -15.42 -14.19
C ALA A 111 -12.65 -14.02 -14.83
N GLY A 112 -11.56 -13.47 -15.34
CA GLY A 112 -11.55 -12.16 -16.01
C GLY A 112 -12.20 -11.06 -15.16
N VAL A 113 -13.15 -10.33 -15.75
CA VAL A 113 -13.87 -9.23 -15.06
C VAL A 113 -15.20 -9.67 -14.45
N GLU A 114 -15.58 -10.95 -14.54
CA GLU A 114 -16.87 -11.43 -14.02
C GLU A 114 -17.08 -11.14 -12.53
N PRO A 115 -16.07 -11.29 -11.63
CA PRO A 115 -16.25 -10.98 -10.21
C PRO A 115 -16.64 -9.53 -9.92
N LEU A 116 -16.38 -8.59 -10.85
CA LEU A 116 -16.72 -7.17 -10.70
C LEU A 116 -18.17 -6.86 -11.11
N ALA A 117 -18.87 -7.78 -11.78
CA ALA A 117 -20.20 -7.53 -12.34
C ALA A 117 -21.24 -7.03 -11.33
N PRO A 118 -21.33 -7.55 -10.08
CA PRO A 118 -22.28 -7.02 -9.08
C PRO A 118 -22.00 -5.56 -8.69
N MET A 119 -20.73 -5.19 -8.58
CA MET A 119 -20.33 -3.81 -8.27
C MET A 119 -20.62 -2.87 -9.42
N LEU A 120 -20.27 -3.27 -10.65
CA LEU A 120 -20.57 -2.48 -11.86
C LEU A 120 -22.07 -2.31 -12.06
N LYS A 121 -22.88 -3.34 -11.76
CA LYS A 121 -24.35 -3.24 -11.78
C LYS A 121 -24.86 -2.22 -10.76
N ALA A 122 -24.34 -2.23 -9.54
CA ALA A 122 -24.72 -1.26 -8.50
C ALA A 122 -24.35 0.18 -8.90
N ILE A 123 -23.15 0.39 -9.44
CA ILE A 123 -22.71 1.69 -9.99
C ILE A 123 -23.66 2.15 -11.10
N ARG A 124 -24.00 1.25 -12.04
CA ARG A 124 -24.94 1.55 -13.12
C ARG A 124 -26.38 1.71 -12.64
N ALA A 125 -26.75 1.36 -11.42
CA ALA A 125 -28.11 1.55 -10.90
C ALA A 125 -28.28 2.89 -10.16
N ALA A 126 -27.21 3.48 -9.66
CA ALA A 126 -27.27 4.78 -8.99
C ALA A 126 -27.67 5.89 -9.99
N ARG A 127 -28.70 6.67 -9.66
CA ARG A 127 -29.25 7.75 -10.51
C ARG A 127 -29.37 9.08 -9.79
N THR A 128 -29.41 9.04 -8.46
CA THR A 128 -29.56 10.23 -7.61
C THR A 128 -28.32 10.45 -6.73
N PRO A 129 -28.13 11.66 -6.19
CA PRO A 129 -27.10 11.90 -5.19
C PRO A 129 -27.23 10.99 -3.96
N ALA A 130 -28.46 10.66 -3.55
CA ALA A 130 -28.72 9.75 -2.43
C ALA A 130 -28.27 8.31 -2.75
N ASP A 131 -28.54 7.82 -3.97
CA ASP A 131 -28.04 6.51 -4.42
C ASP A 131 -26.52 6.47 -4.42
N LEU A 132 -25.89 7.56 -4.89
CA LEU A 132 -24.43 7.68 -4.95
C LEU A 132 -23.82 7.67 -3.54
N ALA A 133 -24.40 8.42 -2.60
CA ALA A 133 -23.95 8.43 -1.20
C ALA A 133 -24.07 7.04 -0.56
N GLY A 134 -25.20 6.35 -0.76
CA GLY A 134 -25.39 4.97 -0.28
C GLY A 134 -24.40 3.99 -0.92
N LEU A 135 -24.13 4.14 -2.21
CA LEU A 135 -23.14 3.34 -2.94
C LEU A 135 -21.72 3.58 -2.41
N MET A 136 -21.32 4.82 -2.18
CA MET A 136 -20.02 5.17 -1.59
C MET A 136 -19.82 4.52 -0.23
N GLY A 137 -20.86 4.52 0.62
CA GLY A 137 -20.85 3.82 1.90
C GLY A 137 -20.64 2.31 1.74
N ARG A 138 -21.39 1.67 0.83
CA ARG A 138 -21.25 0.24 0.54
C ARG A 138 -19.86 -0.11 0.00
N LEU A 139 -19.33 0.68 -0.92
CA LEU A 139 -17.99 0.49 -1.48
C LEU A 139 -16.91 0.60 -0.40
N SER A 140 -17.08 1.51 0.55
CA SER A 140 -16.15 1.67 1.68
C SER A 140 -16.09 0.41 2.56
N THR A 141 -17.20 -0.30 2.75
CA THR A 141 -17.19 -1.60 3.48
C THR A 141 -16.45 -2.72 2.75
N LEU A 142 -16.20 -2.55 1.46
CA LEU A 142 -15.42 -3.46 0.62
C LEU A 142 -13.96 -2.99 0.44
N GLY A 143 -13.54 -1.93 1.14
CA GLY A 143 -12.21 -1.34 1.00
C GLY A 143 -12.04 -0.50 -0.26
N VAL A 144 -13.11 -0.11 -0.95
CA VAL A 144 -13.08 0.73 -2.14
C VAL A 144 -13.42 2.17 -1.76
N THR A 145 -12.41 3.04 -1.76
CA THR A 145 -12.60 4.48 -1.51
C THR A 145 -13.23 5.16 -2.71
N ALA A 146 -14.35 5.85 -2.50
CA ALA A 146 -15.03 6.63 -3.53
C ALA A 146 -15.36 8.03 -2.99
N GLY A 147 -14.76 9.07 -3.57
CA GLY A 147 -14.97 10.46 -3.19
C GLY A 147 -14.29 10.87 -1.88
N LEU A 148 -14.79 10.43 -0.73
CA LEU A 148 -14.19 10.72 0.58
C LEU A 148 -13.58 9.44 1.16
N ALA A 149 -12.50 9.59 1.92
CA ALA A 149 -11.94 8.49 2.69
C ALA A 149 -12.59 8.46 4.08
N PHE A 150 -13.11 7.29 4.44
CA PHE A 150 -13.79 7.05 5.72
C PHE A 150 -13.05 5.98 6.50
N GLY A 151 -12.87 6.21 7.78
CA GLY A 151 -12.20 5.27 8.67
C GLY A 151 -12.61 5.46 10.12
N VAL A 152 -12.12 4.56 10.97
CA VAL A 152 -12.17 4.73 12.42
C VAL A 152 -10.75 5.03 12.87
N GLU A 153 -10.56 6.19 13.48
CA GLU A 153 -9.26 6.67 13.96
C GLU A 153 -9.33 6.93 15.45
N GLN A 154 -8.18 6.90 16.13
CA GLN A 154 -8.07 7.34 17.51
C GLN A 154 -8.29 8.86 17.57
N ASP A 155 -9.09 9.37 18.51
CA ASP A 155 -9.30 10.82 18.69
C ASP A 155 -7.97 11.49 19.08
N PRO A 156 -7.41 12.39 18.25
CA PRO A 156 -6.15 13.08 18.57
C PRO A 156 -6.12 13.82 19.90
N LYS A 157 -7.28 14.19 20.46
CA LYS A 157 -7.40 14.84 21.78
C LYS A 157 -7.87 13.90 22.90
N SER A 158 -8.19 12.65 22.59
CA SER A 158 -8.56 11.61 23.57
C SER A 158 -8.11 10.24 23.08
N SER A 159 -6.87 9.86 23.41
CA SER A 159 -6.27 8.60 22.94
C SER A 159 -7.00 7.32 23.40
N ARG A 160 -7.92 7.43 24.36
CA ARG A 160 -8.75 6.30 24.82
C ARG A 160 -10.01 6.10 23.98
N THR A 161 -10.29 7.00 23.05
CA THR A 161 -11.51 7.04 22.25
C THR A 161 -11.19 6.87 20.78
N HIS A 162 -12.04 6.13 20.07
CA HIS A 162 -12.02 6.06 18.62
C HIS A 162 -13.24 6.79 18.07
N LEU A 163 -13.05 7.50 16.96
CA LEU A 163 -14.10 8.25 16.28
C LEU A 163 -14.13 7.88 14.79
N PRO A 164 -15.31 7.91 14.16
CA PRO A 164 -15.37 8.00 12.71
C PRO A 164 -14.62 9.24 12.24
N ALA A 165 -13.73 9.06 11.27
CA ALA A 165 -12.97 10.11 10.63
C ALA A 165 -13.29 10.16 9.14
N VAL A 166 -13.37 11.38 8.61
CA VAL A 166 -13.57 11.65 7.18
C VAL A 166 -12.40 12.49 6.71
N THR A 167 -11.69 12.02 5.70
CA THR A 167 -10.57 12.75 5.10
C THR A 167 -10.79 12.95 3.60
N GLN A 168 -10.06 13.91 3.03
CA GLN A 168 -10.13 14.17 1.59
C GLN A 168 -9.73 12.94 0.78
N GLY A 169 -10.47 12.68 -0.29
CA GLY A 169 -10.18 11.60 -1.23
C GLY A 169 -10.61 11.96 -2.64
N GLY A 170 -10.82 10.94 -3.47
CA GLY A 170 -11.47 11.09 -4.76
C GLY A 170 -10.58 11.65 -5.88
N LEU A 171 -9.27 11.69 -5.66
CA LEU A 171 -8.27 11.99 -6.68
C LEU A 171 -7.56 10.70 -7.08
N GLY A 172 -7.41 10.44 -8.37
CA GLY A 172 -6.60 9.32 -8.87
C GLY A 172 -5.13 9.66 -9.14
N LEU A 173 -4.76 10.94 -9.17
CA LEU A 173 -3.36 11.39 -9.21
C LEU A 173 -2.81 11.60 -7.79
N PRO A 174 -1.48 11.55 -7.59
CA PRO A 174 -0.86 11.50 -6.26
C PRO A 174 -1.24 12.65 -5.31
N GLU A 175 -1.49 13.86 -5.85
CA GLU A 175 -1.88 15.03 -5.06
C GLU A 175 -2.61 16.07 -5.92
N ARG A 176 -3.24 17.06 -5.27
CA ARG A 176 -4.01 18.11 -5.95
C ARG A 176 -3.22 18.90 -7.00
N GLU A 177 -1.92 19.10 -6.79
CA GLU A 177 -1.11 19.94 -7.68
C GLU A 177 -0.88 19.29 -9.05
N PHE A 178 -1.00 17.97 -9.15
CA PHE A 178 -0.90 17.27 -10.44
C PHE A 178 -2.00 17.67 -11.42
N TYR A 179 -3.09 18.28 -10.96
CA TYR A 179 -4.17 18.79 -11.81
C TYR A 179 -3.91 20.22 -12.33
N PHE A 180 -2.95 20.94 -11.75
CA PHE A 180 -2.73 22.37 -12.05
C PHE A 180 -1.35 22.70 -12.63
N ARG A 181 -0.29 21.98 -12.23
CA ARG A 181 1.08 22.24 -12.73
C ARG A 181 1.16 22.13 -14.25
N GLN A 182 1.98 22.97 -14.86
CA GLN A 182 2.12 23.07 -16.32
C GLN A 182 3.47 22.60 -16.86
N ASP A 183 4.33 22.06 -15.98
CA ASP A 183 5.59 21.44 -16.42
C ASP A 183 5.31 20.23 -17.33
N ALA A 184 6.28 19.91 -18.19
CA ALA A 184 6.14 18.85 -19.18
C ALA A 184 5.81 17.50 -18.53
N THR A 185 6.51 17.14 -17.47
CA THR A 185 6.33 15.87 -16.76
C THR A 185 4.91 15.70 -16.23
N THR A 186 4.37 16.70 -15.53
CA THR A 186 3.00 16.61 -15.00
C THR A 186 1.95 16.60 -16.12
N ARG A 187 2.17 17.34 -17.22
CA ARG A 187 1.27 17.29 -18.39
C ARG A 187 1.24 15.89 -19.01
N ASP A 188 2.41 15.26 -19.15
CA ASP A 188 2.53 13.91 -19.70
C ASP A 188 1.88 12.88 -18.77
N GLN A 189 2.07 13.01 -17.46
CA GLN A 189 1.41 12.15 -16.47
C GLN A 189 -0.12 12.28 -16.51
N ARG A 190 -0.67 13.50 -16.59
CA ARG A 190 -2.12 13.71 -16.76
C ARG A 190 -2.63 13.09 -18.06
N ALA A 191 -1.90 13.25 -19.17
CA ALA A 191 -2.29 12.67 -20.44
C ALA A 191 -2.26 11.12 -20.38
N ALA A 192 -1.24 10.53 -19.76
CA ALA A 192 -1.16 9.09 -19.52
C ALA A 192 -2.29 8.59 -18.61
N TYR A 193 -2.65 9.37 -17.58
CA TYR A 193 -3.75 9.04 -16.68
C TYR A 193 -5.10 8.98 -17.40
N VAL A 194 -5.41 9.96 -18.26
CA VAL A 194 -6.64 9.92 -19.09
C VAL A 194 -6.66 8.69 -19.99
N LYS A 195 -5.55 8.39 -20.67
CA LYS A 195 -5.44 7.17 -21.51
C LYS A 195 -5.63 5.90 -20.69
N HIS A 196 -5.09 5.85 -19.48
CA HIS A 196 -5.26 4.73 -18.58
C HIS A 196 -6.73 4.55 -18.19
N ILE A 197 -7.43 5.62 -17.79
CA ILE A 197 -8.86 5.54 -17.45
C ILE A 197 -9.68 5.06 -18.65
N ASP A 198 -9.44 5.60 -19.85
CA ASP A 198 -10.17 5.16 -21.06
C ASP A 198 -9.94 3.67 -21.33
N ARG A 199 -8.70 3.18 -21.20
CA ARG A 199 -8.39 1.76 -21.36
C ARG A 199 -9.09 0.90 -20.30
N MET A 200 -9.09 1.32 -19.04
CA MET A 200 -9.79 0.59 -17.97
C MET A 200 -11.30 0.55 -18.19
N PHE A 201 -11.89 1.64 -18.71
CA PHE A 201 -13.30 1.70 -19.07
C PHE A 201 -13.65 0.81 -20.26
N GLU A 202 -12.79 0.75 -21.27
CA GLU A 202 -12.94 -0.19 -22.39
C GLU A 202 -12.98 -1.64 -21.89
N LEU A 203 -12.02 -2.02 -21.04
CA LEU A 203 -11.96 -3.36 -20.44
C LEU A 203 -13.18 -3.67 -19.55
N ALA A 204 -13.79 -2.65 -18.94
CA ALA A 204 -14.99 -2.78 -18.11
C ALA A 204 -16.32 -2.65 -18.90
N GLY A 205 -16.27 -2.48 -20.22
CA GLY A 205 -17.45 -2.30 -21.07
C GLY A 205 -18.21 -1.00 -20.80
N VAL A 206 -17.51 0.10 -20.50
CA VAL A 206 -18.05 1.44 -20.28
C VAL A 206 -17.85 2.29 -21.55
N ARG A 207 -18.82 3.15 -21.87
CA ARG A 207 -18.84 3.95 -23.10
C ARG A 207 -17.69 4.99 -23.16
N PRO A 208 -17.22 5.34 -24.38
CA PRO A 208 -16.18 6.35 -24.60
C PRO A 208 -16.60 7.76 -24.13
N GLY A 209 -15.61 8.63 -23.90
CA GLY A 209 -15.81 10.01 -23.39
C GLY A 209 -15.91 10.13 -21.87
N SER A 210 -15.73 9.01 -21.16
CA SER A 210 -15.84 8.95 -19.70
C SER A 210 -14.56 9.45 -19.01
N ALA A 211 -13.36 9.23 -19.55
CA ALA A 211 -12.11 9.66 -18.89
C ALA A 211 -11.96 11.19 -18.79
N ALA A 212 -12.30 11.93 -19.85
CA ALA A 212 -12.25 13.40 -19.80
C ALA A 212 -13.20 13.98 -18.75
N ARG A 213 -14.39 13.38 -18.58
CA ARG A 213 -15.34 13.76 -17.54
C ARG A 213 -14.84 13.43 -16.14
N VAL A 214 -14.16 12.29 -15.96
CA VAL A 214 -13.49 11.93 -14.71
C VAL A 214 -12.42 12.97 -14.38
N LEU A 215 -11.51 13.28 -15.30
CA LEU A 215 -10.46 14.28 -15.06
C LEU A 215 -11.05 15.65 -14.71
N ALA A 216 -12.13 16.08 -15.38
CA ALA A 216 -12.80 17.34 -15.08
C ALA A 216 -13.43 17.35 -13.68
N LEU A 217 -14.06 16.24 -13.26
CA LEU A 217 -14.60 16.09 -11.91
C LEU A 217 -13.47 16.11 -10.87
N GLU A 218 -12.43 15.31 -11.06
CA GLU A 218 -11.29 15.26 -10.14
C GLU A 218 -10.57 16.61 -10.06
N THR A 219 -10.47 17.35 -11.17
CA THR A 219 -9.90 18.71 -11.15
C THR A 219 -10.73 19.65 -10.27
N ARG A 220 -12.07 19.52 -10.25
CA ARG A 220 -12.92 20.29 -9.34
C ARG A 220 -12.73 19.88 -7.89
N LEU A 221 -12.57 18.58 -7.62
CA LEU A 221 -12.26 18.08 -6.28
C LEU A 221 -10.87 18.58 -5.82
N ALA A 222 -9.87 18.48 -6.68
CA ALA A 222 -8.51 18.95 -6.40
C ALA A 222 -8.45 20.44 -6.06
N LYS A 223 -9.34 21.27 -6.63
CA LYS A 223 -9.41 22.71 -6.30
C LYS A 223 -9.77 22.93 -4.84
N VAL A 224 -10.65 22.10 -4.27
CA VAL A 224 -11.14 22.22 -2.88
C VAL A 224 -10.37 21.32 -1.89
N SER A 225 -9.55 20.37 -2.36
CA SER A 225 -8.66 19.59 -1.51
C SER A 225 -7.60 20.47 -0.83
N ARG A 226 -7.15 20.13 0.37
CA ARG A 226 -6.04 20.85 1.03
C ARG A 226 -4.71 20.55 0.34
N LYS A 227 -3.75 21.48 0.44
CA LYS A 227 -2.37 21.25 -0.01
C LYS A 227 -1.69 20.25 0.92
N LEU A 228 -0.69 19.53 0.41
CA LEU A 228 0.05 18.54 1.18
C LEU A 228 0.70 19.12 2.44
N VAL A 229 1.17 20.37 2.39
CA VAL A 229 1.74 21.06 3.55
C VAL A 229 0.68 21.36 4.62
N ASP A 230 -0.53 21.74 4.21
CA ASP A 230 -1.63 22.07 5.13
C ASP A 230 -2.15 20.82 5.84
N LEU A 231 -2.01 19.64 5.22
CA LEU A 231 -2.37 18.34 5.83
C LEU A 231 -1.43 17.94 6.99
N ARG A 232 -0.29 18.60 7.15
CA ARG A 232 0.68 18.32 8.22
C ARG A 232 0.41 19.08 9.51
N ASP A 233 -0.55 20.01 9.51
CA ASP A 233 -0.96 20.72 10.73
C ASP A 233 -2.06 19.92 11.46
N PRO A 234 -1.75 19.22 12.57
CA PRO A 234 -2.74 18.40 13.26
C PRO A 234 -3.84 19.24 13.93
N GLN A 235 -3.57 20.50 14.30
CA GLN A 235 -4.57 21.35 14.93
C GLN A 235 -5.55 21.90 13.89
N ALA A 236 -5.03 22.36 12.75
CA ALA A 236 -5.85 22.89 11.67
C ALA A 236 -6.65 21.82 10.92
N ASN A 237 -6.38 20.52 11.15
CA ASN A 237 -7.13 19.40 10.58
C ASN A 237 -8.04 18.69 11.59
N TYR A 238 -8.07 19.13 12.86
CA TYR A 238 -8.95 18.57 13.88
C TYR A 238 -10.29 19.32 13.92
N HIS A 239 -11.31 18.78 13.24
CA HIS A 239 -12.67 19.32 13.22
C HIS A 239 -13.66 18.30 13.78
N LYS A 240 -13.80 18.28 15.12
CA LYS A 240 -14.77 17.40 15.79
C LYS A 240 -16.17 18.02 15.70
N LEU A 241 -17.04 17.36 14.94
CA LEU A 241 -18.43 17.75 14.74
C LEU A 241 -19.35 16.66 15.31
N ASP A 242 -20.50 17.07 15.82
CA ASP A 242 -21.61 16.13 15.99
C ASP A 242 -22.32 15.89 14.64
N ARG A 243 -23.34 15.03 14.65
CA ARG A 243 -24.07 14.64 13.44
C ARG A 243 -24.83 15.81 12.81
N GLU A 244 -25.38 16.72 13.63
CA GLU A 244 -26.17 17.84 13.14
C GLU A 244 -25.26 18.88 12.49
N ALA A 245 -24.15 19.21 13.15
CA ALA A 245 -23.13 20.11 12.62
C ALA A 245 -22.50 19.56 11.33
N LEU A 246 -22.26 18.24 11.24
CA LEU A 246 -21.78 17.62 10.00
C LEU A 246 -22.80 17.69 8.86
N ALA A 247 -24.09 17.54 9.15
CA ALA A 247 -25.14 17.62 8.14
C ALA A 247 -25.34 19.05 7.60
N ALA A 248 -24.93 20.07 8.37
CA ALA A 248 -25.03 21.48 8.01
C ALA A 248 -23.77 22.05 7.33
N ALA A 249 -22.65 21.33 7.35
CA ALA A 249 -21.36 21.75 6.77
C ALA A 249 -21.28 21.49 5.26
#